data_AF-A0A922Z1A1-F1
#
_entry.id   AF-A0A922Z1A1-F1
#
_cell.length_a   1.000
_cell.length_b   1.000
_cell.length_c   1.000
_cell.angle_alpha   90.00
_cell.angle_beta   90.00
_cell.angle_gamma   90.00
#
_symmetry.space_group_name_H-M   'P 1'
#
loop_
_entity.id
_entity.type
_entity.pdbx_description
1 polymer ?
#
loop_
_entity_poly.entity_id
_entity_poly.type
_entity_poly.pdbx_seq_one_letter_code
_entity_poly.pdbx_strand_id
1 'polypeptide(L)'
;MSLLARIAAVLALLAGGTGAARAETLIAAMSSHQILITSNYTGSQLTVFGVVERDGRTVARGDPYDIVVTARGPRRMLLVREKERLGPIWINRTQRRFPDSSLFLTVASNRPLSEIISPETARRERVGLENAQRSRDAALDLDVTTARFQEGLIRILAAKDLYTARERGVTFLSSTVFSAPIEVPATAPTGSYEIEIVLYAGGVPLARQTTNFEVVKSGMEQSLATAAHDLPLVYGLVTVLMALLLGWLASVVFRRD
;
A
#
# COMPACT_ATOMS: atom_id res chain seq x y z
N MET A 1 -18.33 -39.01 -45.50
CA MET A 1 -17.77 -38.49 -44.23
C MET A 1 -18.29 -39.36 -43.10
N SER A 2 -17.39 -40.08 -42.43
CA SER A 2 -17.74 -41.02 -41.35
C SER A 2 -18.36 -40.31 -40.16
N LEU A 3 -19.29 -40.98 -39.46
CA LEU A 3 -19.94 -40.47 -38.25
C LEU A 3 -18.93 -39.98 -37.19
N LEU A 4 -17.78 -40.66 -37.11
CA LEU A 4 -16.64 -40.31 -36.27
C LEU A 4 -16.03 -38.95 -36.60
N ALA A 5 -15.94 -38.58 -37.89
CA ALA A 5 -15.42 -37.28 -38.29
C ALA A 5 -16.35 -36.12 -37.88
N ARG A 6 -17.66 -36.38 -37.82
CA ARG A 6 -18.64 -35.39 -37.34
C ARG A 6 -18.57 -35.21 -35.82
N ILE A 7 -18.38 -36.29 -35.07
CA ILE A 7 -18.22 -36.24 -33.61
C ILE A 7 -16.93 -35.51 -33.23
N ALA A 8 -15.82 -35.79 -33.92
CA ALA A 8 -14.55 -35.11 -33.71
C ALA A 8 -14.63 -33.61 -34.03
N ALA A 9 -15.34 -33.22 -35.10
CA ALA A 9 -15.54 -31.82 -35.46
C ALA A 9 -16.41 -31.07 -34.42
N VAL A 10 -17.43 -31.72 -33.86
CA VAL A 10 -18.28 -31.14 -32.80
C VAL A 10 -17.50 -30.98 -31.48
N LEU A 11 -16.67 -31.97 -31.11
CA LEU A 11 -15.79 -31.88 -29.94
C LEU A 11 -14.73 -30.78 -30.10
N ALA A 12 -14.16 -30.62 -31.31
CA ALA A 12 -13.22 -29.54 -31.60
C ALA A 12 -13.88 -28.14 -31.57
N LEU A 13 -15.13 -28.02 -32.03
CA LEU A 13 -15.90 -26.77 -31.92
C LEU A 13 -16.27 -26.43 -30.47
N LEU A 14 -16.58 -27.44 -29.64
CA LEU A 14 -16.87 -27.26 -28.21
C LEU A 14 -15.61 -26.92 -27.40
N ALA A 15 -14.43 -27.44 -27.81
CA ALA A 15 -13.16 -27.12 -27.17
C ALA A 15 -12.62 -25.71 -27.54
N GLY A 16 -13.04 -25.15 -28.68
CA GLY A 16 -12.60 -23.83 -29.15
C GLY A 16 -13.26 -22.63 -28.43
N GLY A 17 -14.25 -22.87 -27.57
CA GLY A 17 -15.05 -21.82 -26.91
C GLY A 17 -14.63 -21.46 -25.47
N THR A 18 -13.66 -22.13 -24.88
CA THR A 18 -13.23 -21.84 -23.49
C THR A 18 -12.25 -20.68 -23.43
N GLY A 19 -12.69 -19.50 -23.87
CA GLY A 19 -12.07 -18.26 -23.41
C GLY A 19 -12.24 -18.20 -21.89
N ALA A 20 -11.17 -17.88 -21.16
CA ALA A 20 -11.27 -17.59 -19.73
C ALA A 20 -12.22 -16.39 -19.56
N ALA A 21 -13.50 -16.67 -19.33
CA ALA A 21 -14.51 -15.65 -19.10
C ALA A 21 -14.17 -14.97 -17.77
N ARG A 22 -13.54 -13.80 -17.83
CA ARG A 22 -13.47 -12.88 -16.69
C ARG A 22 -14.85 -12.24 -16.54
N ALA A 23 -15.69 -12.91 -15.75
CA ALA A 23 -17.07 -12.53 -15.54
C ALA A 23 -17.24 -11.27 -14.68
N GLU A 24 -16.24 -10.94 -13.87
CA GLU A 24 -16.23 -9.77 -13.00
C GLU A 24 -15.11 -8.80 -13.37
N THR A 25 -15.48 -7.53 -13.45
CA THR A 25 -14.55 -6.42 -13.67
C THR A 25 -14.49 -5.57 -12.41
N LEU A 26 -13.31 -5.06 -12.08
CA LEU A 26 -13.08 -4.25 -10.90
C LEU A 26 -12.52 -2.91 -11.36
N ILE A 27 -13.25 -1.83 -11.07
CA ILE A 27 -12.82 -0.47 -11.33
C ILE A 27 -12.55 0.20 -9.99
N ALA A 28 -11.41 0.87 -9.86
CA ALA A 28 -11.04 1.56 -8.63
C ALA A 28 -10.52 2.97 -8.92
N ALA A 29 -10.82 3.88 -8.02
CA ALA A 29 -10.37 5.26 -8.01
C ALA A 29 -9.86 5.64 -6.61
N MET A 30 -8.97 6.61 -6.53
CA MET A 30 -8.44 7.10 -5.26
C MET A 30 -8.86 8.54 -4.99
N SER A 31 -9.04 8.87 -3.73
CA SER A 31 -9.32 10.25 -3.27
C SER A 31 -8.20 11.25 -3.60
N SER A 32 -6.94 10.80 -3.65
CA SER A 32 -5.76 11.57 -4.05
C SER A 32 -4.71 10.64 -4.66
N HIS A 33 -3.88 11.14 -5.57
CA HIS A 33 -2.75 10.39 -6.12
C HIS A 33 -1.41 10.82 -5.50
N GLN A 34 -1.43 11.78 -4.58
CA GLN A 34 -0.24 12.32 -3.95
C GLN A 34 -0.48 12.71 -2.50
N ILE A 35 0.52 12.46 -1.66
CA ILE A 35 0.61 12.92 -0.27
C ILE A 35 1.85 13.80 -0.13
N LEU A 36 1.66 15.01 0.40
CA LEU A 36 2.73 15.97 0.66
C LEU A 36 3.11 15.88 2.14
N ILE A 37 4.35 15.50 2.43
CA ILE A 37 4.91 15.50 3.80
C ILE A 37 5.53 16.87 4.06
N THR A 38 4.83 17.71 4.83
CA THR A 38 5.32 18.98 5.39
C THR A 38 6.05 18.75 6.72
N SER A 39 6.73 19.78 7.24
CA SER A 39 7.46 19.71 8.52
C SER A 39 6.55 19.44 9.72
N ASN A 40 5.27 19.77 9.63
CA ASN A 40 4.24 19.48 10.63
C ASN A 40 3.34 18.29 10.25
N TYR A 41 3.77 17.44 9.32
CA TYR A 41 2.98 16.29 8.88
C TYR A 41 2.80 15.27 10.00
N THR A 42 1.55 15.01 10.38
CA THR A 42 1.17 14.06 11.44
C THR A 42 0.60 12.74 10.90
N GLY A 43 0.65 12.53 9.59
CA GLY A 43 -0.03 11.43 8.91
C GLY A 43 -1.18 11.93 8.03
N SER A 44 -1.60 11.10 7.10
CA SER A 44 -2.75 11.36 6.23
C SER A 44 -3.51 10.08 5.94
N GLN A 45 -4.73 10.23 5.46
CA GLN A 45 -5.57 9.11 5.07
C GLN A 45 -5.97 9.29 3.61
N LEU A 46 -5.77 8.23 2.83
CA LEU A 46 -6.21 8.11 1.46
C LEU A 46 -7.32 7.07 1.40
N THR A 47 -8.48 7.41 0.86
CA THR A 47 -9.52 6.40 0.58
C THR A 47 -9.44 5.93 -0.86
N VAL A 48 -9.45 4.61 -1.03
CA VAL A 48 -9.66 3.92 -2.30
C VAL A 48 -11.13 3.56 -2.41
N PHE A 49 -11.77 3.95 -3.51
CA PHE A 49 -13.12 3.56 -3.85
C PHE A 49 -13.08 2.59 -5.02
N GLY A 50 -14.02 1.66 -5.07
CA GLY A 50 -14.16 0.82 -6.24
C GLY A 50 -15.55 0.26 -6.42
N VAL A 51 -15.80 -0.20 -7.63
CA VAL A 51 -17.05 -0.81 -8.07
C VAL A 51 -16.74 -2.15 -8.69
N VAL A 52 -17.49 -3.16 -8.26
CA VAL A 52 -17.51 -4.50 -8.83
C VAL A 52 -18.61 -4.54 -9.89
N GLU A 53 -18.20 -4.68 -11.15
CA GLU A 53 -19.12 -4.87 -12.26
C GLU A 53 -19.20 -6.35 -12.60
N ARG A 54 -20.42 -6.85 -12.81
CA ARG A 54 -20.67 -8.22 -13.28
C ARG A 54 -21.13 -8.16 -14.73
N ASP A 55 -20.56 -9.01 -15.58
CA ASP A 55 -21.08 -9.21 -16.93
C ASP A 55 -22.49 -9.83 -16.83
N GLY A 56 -23.47 -9.22 -17.50
CA GLY A 56 -24.88 -9.61 -17.48
C GLY A 56 -25.17 -11.04 -18.00
N ARG A 57 -24.16 -11.72 -18.55
CA ARG A 57 -24.23 -13.13 -18.98
C ARG A 57 -23.85 -14.13 -17.88
N THR A 58 -23.39 -13.67 -16.73
CA THR A 58 -22.89 -14.54 -15.65
C THR A 58 -23.99 -14.84 -14.64
N VAL A 59 -24.24 -16.12 -14.35
CA VAL A 59 -25.17 -16.57 -13.30
C VAL A 59 -24.76 -15.96 -11.96
N ALA A 60 -25.74 -15.48 -11.19
CA ALA A 60 -25.48 -14.94 -9.87
C ALA A 60 -24.85 -16.02 -8.98
N ARG A 61 -23.57 -15.82 -8.59
CA ARG A 61 -22.92 -16.65 -7.60
C ARG A 61 -23.56 -16.36 -6.23
N GLY A 62 -23.83 -17.40 -5.45
CA GLY A 62 -24.43 -17.28 -4.11
C GLY A 62 -23.46 -16.78 -3.04
N ASP A 63 -22.16 -16.81 -3.32
CA ASP A 63 -21.14 -16.35 -2.38
C ASP A 63 -21.03 -14.82 -2.36
N PRO A 64 -20.86 -14.19 -1.18
CA PRO A 64 -20.63 -12.76 -1.08
C PRO A 64 -19.29 -12.38 -1.73
N TYR A 65 -19.21 -11.13 -2.22
CA TYR A 65 -17.95 -10.57 -2.68
C TYR A 65 -17.07 -10.16 -1.51
N ASP A 66 -15.80 -10.48 -1.63
CA ASP A 66 -14.77 -10.06 -0.69
C ASP A 66 -13.70 -9.27 -1.41
N ILE A 67 -13.19 -8.24 -0.74
CA ILE A 67 -12.15 -7.36 -1.27
C ILE A 67 -10.99 -7.37 -0.30
N VAL A 68 -9.79 -7.57 -0.85
CA VAL A 68 -8.55 -7.35 -0.12
C VAL A 68 -7.75 -6.26 -0.84
N VAL A 69 -7.46 -5.19 -0.10
CA VAL A 69 -6.63 -4.07 -0.54
C VAL A 69 -5.28 -4.19 0.14
N THR A 70 -4.21 -4.28 -0.64
CA THR A 70 -2.83 -4.33 -0.15
C THR A 70 -2.08 -3.12 -0.69
N ALA A 71 -1.66 -2.20 0.19
CA ALA A 71 -0.79 -1.09 -0.19
C ALA A 71 0.66 -1.35 0.23
N ARG A 72 1.59 -1.17 -0.70
CA ARG A 72 3.03 -1.41 -0.55
C ARG A 72 3.77 -0.12 -0.87
N GLY A 73 4.64 0.30 0.04
CA GLY A 73 5.53 1.42 -0.19
C GLY A 73 6.74 1.10 -1.07
N PRO A 74 7.70 2.03 -1.14
CA PRO A 74 8.90 1.88 -1.96
C PRO A 74 9.75 0.69 -1.49
N ARG A 75 10.15 -0.14 -2.44
CA ARG A 75 11.00 -1.32 -2.19
C ARG A 75 12.46 -0.91 -2.03
N ARG A 76 13.12 -1.45 -1.01
CA ARG A 76 14.53 -1.18 -0.69
C ARG A 76 15.21 -2.44 -0.17
N MET A 77 16.53 -2.49 -0.25
CA MET A 77 17.30 -3.52 0.46
C MET A 77 17.25 -3.23 1.96
N LEU A 78 16.67 -4.16 2.73
CA LEU A 78 16.63 -4.08 4.19
C LEU A 78 17.70 -4.97 4.80
N LEU A 79 18.26 -4.53 5.93
CA LEU A 79 19.23 -5.29 6.69
C LEU A 79 18.75 -5.41 8.13
N VAL A 80 18.35 -6.61 8.51
CA VAL A 80 17.90 -6.92 9.87
C VAL A 80 19.08 -7.42 10.66
N ARG A 81 19.29 -6.84 11.83
CA ARG A 81 20.37 -7.23 12.75
C ARG A 81 19.77 -7.77 14.03
N GLU A 82 20.29 -8.90 14.46
CA GLU A 82 19.95 -9.47 15.75
C GLU A 82 20.97 -9.03 16.80
N LYS A 83 20.43 -8.49 17.89
CA LYS A 83 21.22 -8.15 19.08
C LYS A 83 21.31 -9.37 19.98
N GLU A 84 22.53 -9.75 20.30
CA GLU A 84 22.82 -10.79 21.29
C GLU A 84 23.58 -10.18 22.46
N ARG A 85 23.32 -10.71 23.66
CA ARG A 85 23.99 -10.27 24.88
C ARG A 85 25.30 -11.04 25.05
N LEU A 86 26.41 -10.32 25.15
CA LEU A 86 27.72 -10.89 25.47
C LEU A 86 28.20 -10.29 26.79
N GLY A 87 28.02 -11.03 27.88
CA GLY A 87 28.30 -10.54 29.23
C GLY A 87 27.43 -9.31 29.59
N PRO A 88 28.03 -8.15 29.93
CA PRO A 88 27.27 -6.95 30.29
C PRO A 88 26.80 -6.11 29.08
N ILE A 89 27.29 -6.39 27.85
CA ILE A 89 27.01 -5.57 26.66
C ILE A 89 26.14 -6.29 25.64
N TRP A 90 25.44 -5.50 24.82
CA TRP A 90 24.67 -5.98 23.67
C TRP A 90 25.45 -5.71 22.39
N ILE A 91 25.60 -6.74 21.55
CA ILE A 91 26.30 -6.64 20.27
C ILE A 91 25.39 -7.13 19.13
N ASN A 92 25.49 -6.51 17.96
CA ASN A 92 24.84 -7.02 16.76
C ASN A 92 25.70 -8.17 16.21
N ARG A 93 25.36 -9.42 16.54
CA ARG A 93 26.19 -10.57 16.13
C ARG A 93 25.86 -11.03 14.71
N THR A 94 24.57 -11.19 14.43
CA THR A 94 24.10 -11.79 13.19
C THR A 94 23.25 -10.80 12.41
N GLN A 95 23.37 -10.81 11.09
CA GLN A 95 22.58 -9.94 10.21
C GLN A 95 22.10 -10.68 8.97
N ARG A 96 20.89 -10.33 8.51
CA ARG A 96 20.27 -10.90 7.31
C ARG A 96 19.81 -9.77 6.40
N ARG A 97 20.09 -9.91 5.10
CA ARG A 97 19.63 -8.99 4.06
C ARG A 97 18.31 -9.49 3.48
N PHE A 98 17.38 -8.58 3.30
CA PHE A 98 16.13 -8.81 2.59
C PHE A 98 16.11 -7.91 1.35
N PRO A 99 16.43 -8.45 0.16
CA PRO A 99 16.36 -7.70 -1.08
C PRO A 99 14.88 -7.46 -1.44
N ASP A 100 14.61 -6.32 -2.09
CA ASP A 100 13.29 -5.98 -2.64
C ASP A 100 12.12 -5.95 -1.62
N SER A 101 12.41 -5.65 -0.34
CA SER A 101 11.38 -5.54 0.69
C SER A 101 10.77 -4.15 0.75
N SER A 102 9.45 -4.09 0.93
CA SER A 102 8.76 -2.83 1.15
C SER A 102 8.91 -2.37 2.60
N LEU A 103 9.25 -1.10 2.81
CA LEU A 103 9.28 -0.50 4.15
C LEU A 103 7.87 -0.22 4.72
N PHE A 104 6.84 -0.23 3.88
CA PHE A 104 5.46 -0.01 4.27
C PHE A 104 4.55 -1.07 3.65
N LEU A 105 3.68 -1.65 4.46
CA LEU A 105 2.74 -2.67 4.04
C LEU A 105 1.46 -2.54 4.86
N THR A 106 0.35 -2.26 4.20
CA THR A 106 -0.97 -2.33 4.85
C THR A 106 -1.89 -3.24 4.07
N VAL A 107 -2.57 -4.13 4.79
CA VAL A 107 -3.55 -5.06 4.22
C VAL A 107 -4.90 -4.76 4.86
N ALA A 108 -5.89 -4.38 4.07
CA ALA A 108 -7.25 -4.14 4.52
C ALA A 108 -8.20 -5.10 3.81
N SER A 109 -9.15 -5.67 4.55
CA SER A 109 -10.14 -6.59 3.98
C SER A 109 -11.53 -6.30 4.53
N ASN A 110 -12.59 -6.76 3.86
CA ASN A 110 -13.98 -6.59 4.34
C ASN A 110 -14.36 -7.59 5.45
N ARG A 111 -13.68 -8.75 5.49
CA ARG A 111 -13.83 -9.81 6.49
C ARG A 111 -12.45 -10.32 6.94
N PRO A 112 -12.33 -11.08 8.04
CA PRO A 112 -11.06 -11.70 8.43
C PRO A 112 -10.45 -12.49 7.25
N LEU A 113 -9.14 -12.36 7.03
CA LEU A 113 -8.50 -12.97 5.85
C LEU A 113 -8.66 -14.49 5.81
N SER A 114 -8.71 -15.14 6.97
CA SER A 114 -8.94 -16.58 7.13
C SER A 114 -10.31 -17.05 6.63
N GLU A 115 -11.31 -16.16 6.58
CA GLU A 115 -12.64 -16.43 6.04
C GLU A 115 -12.76 -16.14 4.54
N ILE A 116 -11.85 -15.30 4.01
CA ILE A 116 -11.85 -14.90 2.59
C ILE A 116 -11.04 -15.87 1.75
N ILE A 117 -9.84 -16.25 2.20
CA ILE A 117 -8.90 -17.08 1.45
C ILE A 117 -8.30 -18.20 2.30
N SER A 118 -8.06 -19.36 1.68
CA SER A 118 -7.34 -20.44 2.36
C SER A 118 -5.87 -20.08 2.58
N PRO A 119 -5.21 -20.60 3.64
CA PRO A 119 -3.79 -20.32 3.90
C PRO A 119 -2.88 -20.67 2.72
N GLU A 120 -3.16 -21.74 1.99
CA GLU A 120 -2.44 -22.12 0.77
C GLU A 120 -2.53 -21.04 -0.31
N THR A 121 -3.74 -20.52 -0.54
CA THR A 121 -3.99 -19.46 -1.51
C THR A 121 -3.37 -18.14 -1.04
N ALA A 122 -3.48 -17.80 0.25
CA ALA A 122 -2.84 -16.62 0.82
C ALA A 122 -1.32 -16.64 0.65
N ARG A 123 -0.68 -17.81 0.80
CA ARG A 123 0.76 -17.99 0.54
C ARG A 123 1.09 -17.85 -0.94
N ARG A 124 0.31 -18.49 -1.83
CA ARG A 124 0.52 -18.44 -3.28
C ARG A 124 0.33 -17.04 -3.85
N GLU A 125 -0.72 -16.35 -3.44
CA GLU A 125 -1.07 -15.00 -3.89
C GLU A 125 -0.36 -13.89 -3.09
N ARG A 126 0.40 -14.25 -2.04
CA ARG A 126 1.14 -13.34 -1.15
C ARG A 126 0.27 -12.26 -0.51
N VAL A 127 -0.87 -12.69 0.00
CA VAL A 127 -1.84 -11.82 0.67
C VAL A 127 -1.72 -11.97 2.18
N GLY A 128 -1.79 -10.85 2.90
CA GLY A 128 -1.56 -10.77 4.35
C GLY A 128 -0.12 -10.39 4.70
N LEU A 129 0.08 -9.87 5.92
CA LEU A 129 1.35 -9.32 6.40
C LEU A 129 2.53 -10.28 6.26
N GLU A 130 2.34 -11.53 6.69
CA GLU A 130 3.40 -12.55 6.69
C GLU A 130 3.76 -13.03 5.28
N ASN A 131 2.76 -13.12 4.40
CA ASN A 131 2.93 -13.67 3.06
C ASN A 131 3.40 -12.61 2.06
N ALA A 132 3.02 -11.35 2.24
CA ALA A 132 3.32 -10.25 1.32
C ALA A 132 4.81 -9.88 1.27
N GLN A 133 5.58 -10.20 2.32
CA GLN A 133 7.03 -10.02 2.34
C GLN A 133 7.82 -11.18 1.75
N ARG A 134 7.20 -12.33 1.45
CA ARG A 134 7.95 -13.45 0.88
C ARG A 134 8.50 -13.06 -0.49
N SER A 135 9.80 -13.27 -0.65
CA SER A 135 10.50 -12.98 -1.91
C SER A 135 9.88 -13.75 -3.08
N ARG A 136 10.00 -13.19 -4.28
CA ARG A 136 9.58 -13.88 -5.52
C ARG A 136 10.32 -15.19 -5.73
N ASP A 137 11.56 -15.23 -5.28
CA ASP A 137 12.46 -16.37 -5.37
C ASP A 137 12.33 -17.26 -4.13
N ALA A 138 11.23 -18.02 -4.07
CA ALA A 138 10.91 -18.96 -2.99
C ALA A 138 11.95 -20.10 -2.83
N ALA A 139 12.87 -20.27 -3.78
CA ALA A 139 13.91 -21.30 -3.73
C ALA A 139 14.97 -21.08 -2.63
N LEU A 140 15.04 -19.87 -2.04
CA LEU A 140 16.02 -19.50 -1.01
C LEU A 140 15.43 -19.39 0.42
N ASP A 141 14.11 -19.60 0.58
CA ASP A 141 13.35 -19.22 1.79
C ASP A 141 13.04 -20.38 2.75
N LEU A 142 13.63 -21.56 2.54
CA LEU A 142 13.45 -22.76 3.38
C LEU A 142 14.37 -22.79 4.62
N ASP A 143 15.18 -21.75 4.82
CA ASP A 143 16.06 -21.65 5.99
C ASP A 143 15.27 -21.11 7.20
N VAL A 144 15.12 -21.94 8.23
CA VAL A 144 14.51 -21.59 9.53
C VAL A 144 15.08 -20.29 10.10
N THR A 145 16.35 -20.00 9.84
CA THR A 145 16.96 -18.74 10.29
C THR A 145 16.35 -17.52 9.60
N THR A 146 16.00 -17.61 8.31
CA THR A 146 15.41 -16.49 7.55
C THR A 146 14.00 -16.16 8.05
N ALA A 147 13.19 -17.17 8.35
CA ALA A 147 11.85 -16.98 8.93
C ALA A 147 11.90 -16.20 10.25
N ARG A 148 12.86 -16.53 11.13
CA ARG A 148 13.08 -15.81 12.40
C ARG A 148 13.49 -14.35 12.20
N PHE A 149 14.35 -14.06 11.23
CA PHE A 149 14.71 -12.68 10.88
C PHE A 149 13.53 -11.92 10.26
N GLN A 150 12.70 -12.59 9.47
CA GLN A 150 11.50 -12.02 8.85
C GLN A 150 10.45 -11.67 9.91
N GLU A 151 10.21 -12.55 10.88
CA GLU A 151 9.32 -12.28 12.01
C GLU A 151 9.80 -11.04 12.80
N GLY A 152 11.11 -10.97 13.07
CA GLY A 152 11.72 -9.79 13.71
C GLY A 152 11.52 -8.50 12.91
N LEU A 153 11.64 -8.56 11.58
CA LEU A 153 11.39 -7.44 10.68
C LEU A 153 9.94 -6.98 10.76
N ILE A 154 8.99 -7.90 10.60
CA ILE A 154 7.54 -7.62 10.67
C ILE A 154 7.23 -6.99 12.02
N ARG A 155 7.72 -7.56 13.12
CA ARG A 155 7.52 -7.02 14.47
C ARG A 155 8.04 -5.58 14.62
N ILE A 156 9.24 -5.29 14.12
CA ILE A 156 9.84 -3.94 14.20
C ILE A 156 9.05 -2.92 13.38
N LEU A 157 8.58 -3.30 12.19
CA LEU A 157 7.84 -2.39 11.32
C LEU A 157 6.37 -2.23 11.78
N ALA A 158 5.77 -3.27 12.35
CA ALA A 158 4.43 -3.22 12.94
C ALA A 158 4.42 -2.29 14.15
N ALA A 159 5.46 -2.34 15.00
CA ALA A 159 5.62 -1.41 16.12
C ALA A 159 5.80 0.06 15.71
N LYS A 160 5.97 0.35 14.41
CA LYS A 160 6.07 1.71 13.83
C LYS A 160 4.84 2.09 13.00
N ASP A 161 3.77 1.30 13.03
CA ASP A 161 2.57 1.44 12.21
C ASP A 161 2.82 1.39 10.70
N LEU A 162 4.00 0.94 10.28
CA LEU A 162 4.33 0.77 8.86
C LEU A 162 3.77 -0.54 8.32
N TYR A 163 3.52 -1.51 9.21
CA TYR A 163 3.01 -2.84 8.90
C TYR A 163 1.70 -3.06 9.64
N THR A 164 0.59 -2.96 8.92
CA THR A 164 -0.75 -3.04 9.50
C THR A 164 -1.64 -4.03 8.75
N ALA A 165 -2.46 -4.77 9.49
CA ALA A 165 -3.59 -5.50 8.95
C ALA A 165 -4.87 -4.98 9.59
N ARG A 166 -5.78 -4.48 8.76
CA ARG A 166 -7.13 -4.08 9.17
C ARG A 166 -8.14 -5.07 8.61
N GLU A 167 -8.45 -6.07 9.41
CA GLU A 167 -9.64 -6.88 9.17
C GLU A 167 -10.86 -5.98 9.29
N ARG A 168 -11.82 -6.12 8.37
CA ARG A 168 -12.97 -5.20 8.25
C ARG A 168 -12.58 -3.74 7.96
N GLY A 169 -11.39 -3.51 7.43
CA GLY A 169 -10.94 -2.20 6.94
C GLY A 169 -11.51 -1.81 5.58
N VAL A 170 -12.22 -2.71 4.89
CA VAL A 170 -12.96 -2.39 3.66
C VAL A 170 -14.45 -2.42 3.96
N THR A 171 -15.15 -1.36 3.58
CA THR A 171 -16.61 -1.25 3.78
C THR A 171 -17.31 -1.26 2.44
N PHE A 172 -18.29 -2.15 2.27
CA PHE A 172 -19.21 -2.11 1.15
C PHE A 172 -20.28 -1.06 1.41
N LEU A 173 -20.35 -0.04 0.55
CA LEU A 173 -21.38 1.00 0.56
C LEU A 173 -22.66 0.53 -0.13
N SER A 174 -22.53 -0.44 -1.04
CA SER A 174 -23.63 -1.17 -1.68
C SER A 174 -23.19 -2.61 -1.98
N SER A 175 -24.01 -3.40 -2.67
CA SER A 175 -23.64 -4.77 -3.10
C SER A 175 -22.46 -4.83 -4.07
N THR A 176 -22.08 -3.70 -4.68
CA THR A 176 -21.01 -3.62 -5.67
C THR A 176 -20.00 -2.52 -5.41
N VAL A 177 -20.33 -1.51 -4.60
CA VAL A 177 -19.45 -0.36 -4.33
C VAL A 177 -18.78 -0.54 -2.97
N PHE A 178 -17.47 -0.33 -2.90
CA PHE A 178 -16.71 -0.37 -1.66
C PHE A 178 -15.82 0.86 -1.47
N SER A 179 -15.45 1.11 -0.22
CA SER A 179 -14.46 2.09 0.20
C SER A 179 -13.46 1.46 1.16
N ALA A 180 -12.17 1.75 0.97
CA ALA A 180 -11.08 1.26 1.79
C ALA A 180 -10.16 2.43 2.18
N PRO A 181 -10.24 2.93 3.43
CA PRO A 181 -9.31 3.92 3.94
C PRO A 181 -7.92 3.32 4.18
N ILE A 182 -6.89 4.01 3.70
CA ILE A 182 -5.48 3.69 3.82
C ILE A 182 -4.80 4.83 4.56
N GLU A 183 -4.46 4.58 5.82
CA GLU A 183 -3.69 5.51 6.65
C GLU A 183 -2.20 5.41 6.32
N VAL A 184 -1.57 6.56 6.15
CA VAL A 184 -0.14 6.71 5.91
C VAL A 184 0.45 7.49 7.09
N PRO A 185 1.23 6.84 7.99
CA PRO A 185 1.74 7.48 9.20
C PRO A 185 2.78 8.56 8.88
N ALA A 186 3.07 9.41 9.87
CA ALA A 186 4.10 10.46 9.76
C ALA A 186 5.51 9.91 9.44
N THR A 187 5.79 8.67 9.87
CA THR A 187 7.06 7.97 9.69
C THR A 187 7.18 7.26 8.34
N ALA A 188 6.16 7.36 7.49
CA ALA A 188 6.11 6.68 6.20
C ALA A 188 7.26 7.15 5.28
N PRO A 189 7.97 6.22 4.62
CA PRO A 189 9.05 6.58 3.70
C PRO A 189 8.53 7.33 2.48
N THR A 190 9.35 8.21 1.90
CA THR A 190 9.01 8.91 0.65
C THR A 190 9.31 8.01 -0.56
N GLY A 191 8.49 8.15 -1.60
CA GLY A 191 8.57 7.36 -2.83
C GLY A 191 7.18 6.97 -3.38
N SER A 192 7.19 6.05 -4.35
CA SER A 192 5.97 5.50 -4.96
C SER A 192 5.39 4.37 -4.10
N TYR A 193 4.08 4.38 -3.97
CA TYR A 193 3.29 3.38 -3.27
C TYR A 193 2.34 2.71 -4.25
N GLU A 194 2.32 1.39 -4.26
CA GLU A 194 1.45 0.55 -5.08
C GLU A 194 0.29 0.04 -4.23
N ILE A 195 -0.94 0.23 -4.70
CA ILE A 195 -2.14 -0.35 -4.11
C ILE A 195 -2.66 -1.44 -5.04
N GLU A 196 -2.64 -2.67 -4.55
CA GLU A 196 -3.23 -3.83 -5.22
C GLU A 196 -4.59 -4.14 -4.58
N ILE A 197 -5.62 -4.25 -5.40
CA ILE A 197 -6.98 -4.56 -4.99
C ILE A 197 -7.36 -5.88 -5.66
N VAL A 198 -7.74 -6.86 -4.86
CA VAL A 198 -8.13 -8.18 -5.35
C VAL A 198 -9.56 -8.48 -4.90
N LEU A 199 -10.40 -8.83 -5.88
CA LEU A 199 -11.76 -9.29 -5.68
C LEU A 199 -11.76 -10.80 -5.56
N TYR A 200 -12.41 -11.29 -4.50
CA TYR A 200 -12.60 -12.72 -4.22
C TYR A 200 -14.10 -13.05 -4.17
N ALA A 201 -14.43 -14.28 -4.55
CA ALA A 201 -15.69 -14.92 -4.18
C ALA A 201 -15.43 -16.41 -3.93
N GLY A 202 -15.90 -16.92 -2.78
CA GLY A 202 -15.70 -18.32 -2.40
C GLY A 202 -14.23 -18.76 -2.35
N GLY A 203 -13.31 -17.87 -1.95
CA GLY A 203 -11.88 -18.18 -1.87
C GLY A 203 -11.08 -18.07 -3.16
N VAL A 204 -11.71 -17.71 -4.28
CA VAL A 204 -11.05 -17.63 -5.59
C VAL A 204 -10.92 -16.17 -6.04
N PRO A 205 -9.73 -15.72 -6.49
CA PRO A 205 -9.56 -14.38 -7.04
C PRO A 205 -10.26 -14.28 -8.41
N LEU A 206 -11.17 -13.31 -8.55
CA LEU A 206 -11.95 -13.06 -9.75
C LEU A 206 -11.37 -11.93 -10.60
N ALA A 207 -11.03 -10.82 -9.94
CA ALA A 207 -10.49 -9.63 -10.59
C ALA A 207 -9.38 -9.02 -9.75
N ARG A 208 -8.46 -8.31 -10.41
CA ARG A 208 -7.35 -7.61 -9.77
C ARG A 208 -7.20 -6.26 -10.44
N GLN A 209 -7.06 -5.21 -9.64
CA GLN A 209 -6.80 -3.86 -10.08
C GLN A 209 -5.63 -3.29 -9.29
N THR A 210 -4.70 -2.62 -9.98
CA THR A 210 -3.55 -1.98 -9.34
C THR A 210 -3.61 -0.48 -9.60
N THR A 211 -3.31 0.30 -8.58
CA THR A 211 -3.21 1.77 -8.64
C THR A 211 -1.94 2.21 -7.90
N ASN A 212 -1.53 3.46 -8.05
CA ASN A 212 -0.35 3.98 -7.37
C ASN A 212 -0.56 5.42 -6.90
N PHE A 213 0.05 5.76 -5.76
CA PHE A 213 0.17 7.13 -5.27
C PHE A 213 1.60 7.46 -4.89
N GLU A 214 1.94 8.74 -4.88
CA GLU A 214 3.27 9.20 -4.50
C GLU A 214 3.28 9.91 -3.16
N VAL A 215 4.28 9.61 -2.35
CA VAL A 215 4.56 10.34 -1.11
C VAL A 215 5.83 11.17 -1.33
N VAL A 216 5.66 12.48 -1.41
CA VAL A 216 6.74 13.43 -1.67
C VAL A 216 6.90 14.39 -0.50
N LYS A 217 8.14 14.84 -0.25
CA LYS A 217 8.36 15.91 0.74
C LYS A 217 7.90 17.24 0.13
N SER A 218 7.16 18.02 0.90
CA SER A 218 6.75 19.36 0.52
C SER A 218 7.97 20.25 0.33
N GLY A 219 8.01 20.99 -0.79
CA GLY A 219 9.07 21.93 -1.14
C GLY A 219 8.81 23.39 -0.78
N MET A 220 7.76 23.75 -0.02
CA MET A 220 7.48 25.17 0.29
C MET A 220 8.61 25.85 1.10
N GLU A 221 9.28 25.12 2.00
CA GLU A 221 10.49 25.60 2.66
C GLU A 221 11.64 25.80 1.66
N GLN A 222 11.76 24.91 0.69
CA GLN A 222 12.72 25.04 -0.41
C GLN A 222 12.39 26.27 -1.27
N SER A 223 11.12 26.55 -1.59
CA SER A 223 10.73 27.75 -2.34
C SER A 223 11.08 29.04 -1.59
N LEU A 224 10.86 29.09 -0.27
CA LEU A 224 11.23 30.25 0.54
C LEU A 224 12.76 30.39 0.67
N ALA A 225 13.47 29.29 0.88
CA ALA A 225 14.94 29.26 0.96
C ALA A 225 15.59 29.60 -0.39
N THR A 226 15.04 29.11 -1.50
CA THR A 226 15.47 29.43 -2.86
C THR A 226 15.19 30.89 -3.18
N ALA A 227 14.03 31.45 -2.81
CA ALA A 227 13.78 32.89 -2.95
C ALA A 227 14.81 33.73 -2.18
N ALA A 228 15.25 33.26 -1.00
CA ALA A 228 16.31 33.92 -0.22
C ALA A 228 17.72 33.81 -0.84
N HIS A 229 18.00 32.75 -1.61
CA HIS A 229 19.31 32.53 -2.25
C HIS A 229 19.42 33.08 -3.67
N ASP A 230 18.38 32.96 -4.49
CA ASP A 230 18.39 33.39 -5.90
C ASP A 230 18.11 34.89 -6.04
N LEU A 231 17.39 35.49 -5.09
CA LEU A 231 17.10 36.92 -5.04
C LEU A 231 17.41 37.51 -3.64
N PRO A 232 18.67 37.43 -3.18
CA PRO A 232 19.04 37.76 -1.79
C PRO A 232 18.76 39.23 -1.44
N LEU A 233 18.90 40.14 -2.42
CA LEU A 233 18.59 41.57 -2.23
C LEU A 233 17.10 41.83 -2.03
N VAL A 234 16.24 41.20 -2.85
CA VAL A 234 14.77 41.37 -2.74
C VAL A 234 14.27 40.77 -1.44
N TYR A 235 14.76 39.58 -1.09
CA TYR A 235 14.42 38.93 0.17
C TYR A 235 14.87 39.75 1.40
N GLY A 236 16.08 40.31 1.37
CA GLY A 236 16.58 41.19 2.44
C GLY A 236 15.73 42.45 2.58
N LEU A 237 15.37 43.11 1.47
CA LEU A 237 14.54 44.32 1.48
C LEU A 237 13.15 44.04 2.06
N VAL A 238 12.50 42.96 1.63
CA VAL A 238 11.18 42.53 2.16
C VAL A 238 11.29 42.24 3.66
N THR A 239 12.36 41.58 4.10
CA THR A 239 12.60 41.26 5.51
C THR A 239 12.74 42.53 6.36
N VAL A 240 13.52 43.52 5.91
CA VAL A 240 13.68 44.81 6.61
C VAL A 240 12.36 45.57 6.64
N LEU A 241 11.64 45.62 5.51
CA LEU A 241 10.34 46.28 5.43
C LEU A 241 9.35 45.65 6.44
N MET A 242 9.35 44.32 6.53
CA MET A 242 8.49 43.57 7.44
C MET A 242 8.88 43.77 8.91
N ALA A 243 10.18 43.87 9.21
CA ALA A 243 10.66 44.20 10.55
C ALA A 243 10.27 45.64 10.96
N LEU A 244 10.37 46.61 10.05
CA LEU A 244 9.92 47.98 10.27
C LEU A 244 8.40 48.04 10.49
N LEU A 245 7.63 47.32 9.68
CA LEU A 245 6.19 47.20 9.84
C LEU A 245 5.82 46.59 11.20
N LEU A 246 6.44 45.48 11.58
CA LEU A 246 6.21 44.82 12.87
C LEU A 246 6.62 45.70 14.05
N GLY A 247 7.76 46.40 13.96
CA GLY A 247 8.22 47.34 14.98
C GLY A 247 7.27 48.53 15.13
N TRP A 248 6.78 49.07 14.01
CA TRP A 248 5.77 50.12 14.01
C TRP A 248 4.44 49.62 14.61
N LEU A 249 3.97 48.43 14.22
CA LEU A 249 2.74 47.82 14.74
C LEU A 249 2.82 47.54 16.24
N ALA A 250 3.95 47.00 16.71
CA ALA A 250 4.22 46.83 18.14
C ALA A 250 4.22 48.17 18.86
N SER A 251 4.87 49.21 18.29
CA SER A 251 4.86 50.55 18.87
C SER A 251 3.45 51.13 18.96
N VAL A 252 2.59 50.92 17.96
CA VAL A 252 1.19 51.39 17.97
C VAL A 252 0.34 50.62 18.98
N VAL A 253 0.48 49.30 19.07
CA VAL A 253 -0.32 48.45 19.99
C VAL A 253 0.11 48.60 21.44
N PHE A 254 1.41 48.75 21.71
CA PHE A 254 1.96 48.95 23.07
C PHE A 254 2.05 50.42 23.48
N ARG A 255 1.59 51.35 22.64
CA ARG A 255 1.39 52.74 23.05
C ARG A 255 0.22 52.77 24.04
N ARG A 256 0.56 52.64 25.33
CA ARG A 256 -0.36 53.01 26.41
C ARG A 256 -0.42 54.53 26.46
N ASP A 257 -1.63 55.07 26.38
CA ASP A 257 -1.93 56.42 26.85
C ASP A 257 -1.67 56.51 28.37
#